data_AF-A0A0F9R6T8-F1
#
_entry.id   AF-A0A0F9R6T8-F1
#
_cell.length_a   1.000
_cell.length_b   1.000
_cell.length_c   1.000
_cell.angle_alpha   90.00
_cell.angle_beta   90.00
_cell.angle_gamma   90.00
#
_symmetry.space_group_name_H-M   'P 1'
#
loop_
_entity.id
_entity.type
_entity.pdbx_description
1 polymer ?
#
loop_
_entity_poly.entity_id
_entity_poly.type
_entity_poly.pdbx_seq_one_letter_code
_entity_poly.pdbx_strand_id
1 'polypeptide(L)'
;MPQSSSSSSSSSSSSSPAVDRYIRLRKARPVRYVDGRTQGYRFRLEVIEAVGVPAEIFVYQRKPGTLSSASSYDEFSNIASPSDLEEYPAGAPAENGTFFRLSYVELIYRNLELAESSIAELENDISGLIASLDQVDEFDAETIVFSGVSIGT
;
A
#
# COMPACT_ATOMS: atom_id res chain seq x y z
N MET A 1 -23.53 -54.14 24.64
CA MET A 1 -23.48 -53.12 23.56
C MET A 1 -23.37 -51.75 24.22
N PRO A 2 -22.22 -51.06 24.15
CA PRO A 2 -22.13 -49.69 24.64
C PRO A 2 -22.54 -48.69 23.57
N GLN A 3 -23.22 -47.62 24.00
CA GLN A 3 -23.82 -46.59 23.17
C GLN A 3 -22.78 -45.54 22.74
N SER A 4 -22.81 -45.19 21.46
CA SER A 4 -21.98 -44.15 20.84
C SER A 4 -22.57 -42.77 21.16
N SER A 5 -21.86 -41.94 21.92
CA SER A 5 -22.17 -40.52 22.06
C SER A 5 -21.38 -39.73 21.01
N SER A 6 -22.04 -39.35 19.93
CA SER A 6 -21.52 -38.40 18.94
C SER A 6 -21.70 -36.96 19.46
N SER A 7 -20.62 -36.34 19.91
CA SER A 7 -20.54 -34.91 20.18
C SER A 7 -20.42 -34.15 18.86
N SER A 8 -21.51 -33.53 18.41
CA SER A 8 -21.52 -32.59 17.30
C SER A 8 -20.97 -31.24 17.76
N SER A 9 -19.72 -30.96 17.45
CA SER A 9 -19.13 -29.63 17.55
C SER A 9 -19.64 -28.77 16.39
N SER A 10 -20.57 -27.86 16.68
CA SER A 10 -21.00 -26.80 15.77
C SER A 10 -19.96 -25.68 15.73
N SER A 11 -19.08 -25.70 14.72
CA SER A 11 -18.22 -24.57 14.38
C SER A 11 -19.08 -23.46 13.78
N SER A 12 -19.15 -22.33 14.47
CA SER A 12 -19.84 -21.13 14.02
C SER A 12 -18.82 -20.24 13.32
N SER A 13 -18.81 -20.25 11.99
CA SER A 13 -17.97 -19.37 11.19
C SER A 13 -18.54 -17.95 11.24
N SER A 14 -17.96 -17.13 12.11
CA SER A 14 -18.22 -15.69 12.18
C SER A 14 -17.49 -15.01 11.02
N SER A 15 -18.11 -14.97 9.84
CA SER A 15 -17.59 -14.16 8.73
C SER A 15 -17.81 -12.68 9.07
N SER A 16 -16.74 -11.98 9.46
CA SER A 16 -16.74 -10.53 9.60
C SER A 16 -17.25 -9.88 8.31
N PRO A 17 -18.05 -8.80 8.37
CA PRO A 17 -18.53 -8.15 7.16
C PRO A 17 -17.33 -7.60 6.37
N ALA A 18 -17.21 -7.99 5.10
CA ALA A 18 -16.18 -7.47 4.21
C ALA A 18 -16.29 -5.95 4.14
N VAL A 19 -15.18 -5.26 4.39
CA VAL A 19 -15.10 -3.80 4.26
C VAL A 19 -15.02 -3.48 2.77
N ASP A 20 -15.96 -2.70 2.23
CA ASP A 20 -15.87 -2.23 0.84
C ASP A 20 -14.66 -1.29 0.70
N ARG A 21 -13.65 -1.71 -0.06
CA ARG A 21 -12.43 -0.94 -0.33
C ARG A 21 -12.35 -0.51 -1.79
N TYR A 22 -12.11 0.78 -2.04
CA TYR A 22 -11.79 1.25 -3.38
C TYR A 22 -11.01 2.57 -3.37
N ILE A 23 -10.31 2.82 -4.48
CA ILE A 23 -9.57 4.06 -4.73
C ILE A 23 -9.96 4.59 -6.11
N ARG A 24 -10.26 5.89 -6.20
CA ARG A 24 -10.45 6.61 -7.47
C ARG A 24 -9.26 7.51 -7.73
N LEU A 25 -8.72 7.41 -8.93
CA LEU A 25 -7.53 8.13 -9.37
C LEU A 25 -7.87 9.20 -10.41
N ARG A 26 -7.19 10.35 -10.32
CA ARG A 26 -7.09 11.34 -11.38
C ARG A 26 -5.74 11.21 -12.06
N LYS A 27 -5.79 11.09 -13.39
CA LYS A 27 -4.63 10.96 -14.27
C LYS A 27 -4.42 12.26 -15.05
N ALA A 28 -3.28 12.94 -14.86
CA ALA A 28 -2.91 14.13 -15.60
C ALA A 28 -1.68 13.89 -16.50
N ARG A 29 -1.74 14.37 -17.75
CA ARG A 29 -0.66 14.25 -18.76
C ARG A 29 -0.39 15.60 -19.43
N PRO A 30 0.78 15.81 -20.06
CA PRO A 30 1.10 17.05 -20.76
C PRO A 30 0.23 17.19 -22.02
N VAL A 31 -0.27 18.39 -22.28
CA VAL A 31 -1.16 18.68 -23.43
C VAL A 31 -0.39 18.83 -24.76
N ARG A 32 0.90 19.16 -24.70
CA ARG A 32 1.72 19.43 -25.90
C ARG A 32 2.74 18.32 -26.11
N TYR A 33 2.64 17.68 -27.27
CA TYR A 33 3.58 16.70 -27.80
C TYR A 33 4.23 17.27 -29.05
N VAL A 34 5.56 17.16 -29.18
CA VAL A 34 6.26 17.39 -30.44
C VAL A 34 7.16 16.20 -30.70
N ASP A 35 6.82 15.45 -31.75
CA ASP A 35 7.57 14.28 -32.18
C ASP A 35 9.03 14.63 -32.50
N GLY A 36 9.97 13.74 -32.19
CA GLY A 36 11.39 13.92 -32.52
C GLY A 36 12.18 14.94 -31.68
N ARG A 37 11.65 15.44 -30.56
CA ARG A 37 12.42 16.24 -29.57
C ARG A 37 12.51 15.53 -28.24
N THR A 38 13.68 15.61 -27.58
CA THR A 38 13.86 15.15 -26.19
C THR A 38 13.05 16.05 -25.26
N GLN A 39 11.80 15.68 -25.00
CA GLN A 39 10.90 16.33 -24.05
C GLN A 39 10.65 15.37 -22.89
N GLY A 40 10.73 15.87 -21.66
CA GLY A 40 10.31 15.11 -20.49
C GLY A 40 8.78 15.03 -20.44
N TYR A 41 8.24 13.82 -20.29
CA TYR A 41 6.82 13.55 -20.15
C TYR A 41 6.47 13.56 -18.66
N ARG A 42 5.94 14.68 -18.18
CA ARG A 42 5.45 14.80 -16.80
C ARG A 42 4.11 14.11 -16.66
N PHE A 43 4.07 13.13 -15.77
CA PHE A 43 2.88 12.40 -15.42
C PHE A 43 2.52 12.65 -13.96
N ARG A 44 1.23 12.81 -13.66
CA ARG A 44 0.73 12.87 -12.29
C ARG A 44 -0.46 11.94 -12.09
N LEU A 45 -0.36 11.07 -11.09
CA LEU A 45 -1.46 10.28 -10.55
C LEU A 45 -1.84 10.86 -9.19
N GLU A 46 -3.11 11.01 -8.91
CA GLU A 46 -3.60 11.57 -7.65
C GLU A 46 -4.84 10.80 -7.20
N VAL A 47 -4.85 10.38 -5.93
CA VAL A 47 -6.04 9.82 -5.30
C VAL A 47 -7.03 10.96 -5.04
N ILE A 48 -8.19 10.88 -5.67
CA ILE A 48 -9.27 11.86 -5.52
C ILE A 48 -10.40 11.36 -4.60
N GLU A 49 -10.47 10.06 -4.37
CA GLU A 49 -11.41 9.43 -3.45
C GLU A 49 -10.82 8.10 -3.00
N ALA A 50 -10.96 7.77 -1.71
CA ALA A 50 -10.56 6.51 -1.12
C ALA A 50 -11.57 6.09 -0.05
N VAL A 51 -11.98 4.83 -0.06
CA VAL A 51 -12.89 4.23 0.91
C VAL A 51 -12.28 2.94 1.43
N GLY A 52 -12.29 2.74 2.74
CA GLY A 52 -11.70 1.57 3.40
C GLY A 52 -10.17 1.50 3.33
N VAL A 53 -9.51 2.57 2.86
CA VAL A 53 -8.07 2.73 2.73
C VAL A 53 -7.72 4.23 2.76
N PRO A 54 -6.59 4.66 3.35
CA PRO A 54 -6.15 6.06 3.30
C PRO A 54 -5.83 6.50 1.86
N ALA A 55 -5.95 7.81 1.59
CA ALA A 55 -5.64 8.36 0.27
C ALA A 55 -4.13 8.40 0.00
N GLU A 56 -3.31 8.52 1.03
CA GLU A 56 -1.87 8.62 0.94
C GLU A 56 -1.22 7.25 0.72
N ILE A 57 -1.31 6.73 -0.50
CA ILE A 57 -0.80 5.40 -0.85
C ILE A 57 0.56 5.42 -1.55
N PHE A 58 1.08 6.59 -1.92
CA PHE A 58 2.36 6.69 -2.62
C PHE A 58 3.48 6.90 -1.62
N VAL A 59 4.37 5.93 -1.47
CA VAL A 59 5.51 6.01 -0.56
C VAL A 59 6.63 6.83 -1.20
N TYR A 60 7.14 7.78 -0.43
CA TYR A 60 8.26 8.63 -0.77
C TYR A 60 9.37 8.46 0.26
N GLN A 61 10.62 8.58 -0.20
CA GLN A 61 11.79 8.64 0.65
C GLN A 61 12.46 10.01 0.53
N ARG A 62 12.64 10.68 1.65
CA ARG A 62 13.46 11.88 1.74
C ARG A 62 14.94 11.50 1.70
N LYS A 63 15.63 11.89 0.64
CA LYS A 63 17.08 11.70 0.48
C LYS A 63 17.83 12.99 0.78
N PRO A 64 19.01 12.89 1.41
CA PRO A 64 19.87 14.06 1.61
C PRO A 64 20.34 14.59 0.25
N GLY A 65 20.55 15.89 0.15
CA GLY A 65 21.22 16.48 -1.00
C GLY A 65 22.64 15.91 -1.15
N THR A 66 23.09 15.73 -2.40
CA THR A 66 24.42 15.16 -2.69
C THR A 66 25.59 16.08 -2.30
N LEU A 67 25.31 17.38 -2.14
CA LEU A 67 26.25 18.38 -1.65
C LEU A 67 25.85 18.81 -0.24
N SER A 68 26.82 19.17 0.58
CA SER A 68 26.58 19.64 1.95
C SER A 68 25.70 20.90 2.05
N SER A 69 25.57 21.65 0.95
CA SER A 69 24.69 22.81 0.81
C SER A 69 23.38 22.53 0.08
N ALA A 70 23.18 21.33 -0.46
CA ALA A 70 21.98 20.98 -1.20
C ALA A 70 20.85 20.61 -0.25
N SER A 71 19.66 21.17 -0.52
CA SER A 71 18.44 20.77 0.18
C SER A 71 18.15 19.29 -0.07
N SER A 72 17.54 18.64 0.92
CA SER A 72 16.98 17.30 0.74
C SER A 72 15.93 17.31 -0.37
N TYR A 73 15.73 16.18 -1.01
CA TYR A 73 14.69 15.99 -2.01
C TYR A 73 13.92 14.70 -1.73
N ASP A 74 12.67 14.66 -2.16
CA ASP A 74 11.79 13.52 -1.95
C ASP A 74 11.70 12.71 -3.25
N GLU A 75 11.97 11.41 -3.14
CA GLU A 75 11.97 10.48 -4.27
C GLU A 75 10.85 9.46 -4.09
N PHE A 76 10.06 9.24 -5.14
CA PHE A 76 9.04 8.19 -5.12
C PHE A 76 9.72 6.82 -5.02
N SER A 77 9.20 5.98 -4.13
CA SER A 77 9.72 4.63 -3.86
C SER A 77 8.78 3.58 -4.46
N ASN A 78 7.55 3.48 -3.95
CA ASN A 78 6.61 2.41 -4.28
C ASN A 78 5.17 2.80 -3.89
N ILE A 79 4.19 2.00 -4.33
CA ILE A 79 2.86 1.99 -3.71
C ILE A 79 2.97 1.30 -2.34
N ALA A 80 2.31 1.86 -1.34
CA ALA A 80 2.32 1.33 0.01
C ALA A 80 1.80 -0.11 0.04
N SER A 81 2.44 -0.96 0.83
CA SER A 81 1.89 -2.22 1.32
C SER A 81 1.01 -2.01 2.56
N PRO A 82 0.22 -2.99 3.03
CA PRO A 82 -0.52 -2.88 4.29
C PRO A 82 0.38 -2.47 5.47
N SER A 83 1.58 -3.03 5.57
CA SER A 83 2.55 -2.65 6.62
C SER A 83 3.03 -1.21 6.49
N ASP A 84 3.29 -0.75 5.26
CA ASP A 84 3.70 0.64 5.02
C ASP A 84 2.60 1.66 5.41
N LEU A 85 1.32 1.27 5.31
CA LEU A 85 0.21 2.12 5.74
C LEU A 85 0.24 2.34 7.26
N GLU A 86 0.65 1.34 8.03
CA GLU A 86 0.77 1.41 9.49
C GLU A 86 2.08 2.08 9.93
N GLU A 87 3.17 1.87 9.19
CA GLU A 87 4.50 2.33 9.57
C GLU A 87 4.79 3.77 9.13
N TYR A 88 4.46 4.12 7.88
CA TYR A 88 4.90 5.38 7.30
C TYR A 88 3.85 6.49 7.47
N PRO A 89 4.25 7.65 8.02
CA PRO A 89 3.34 8.77 8.24
C PRO A 89 2.86 9.40 6.93
N ALA A 90 1.67 9.96 6.96
CA ALA A 90 1.11 10.73 5.85
C ALA A 90 1.69 12.16 5.81
N GLY A 91 1.93 12.67 4.60
CA GLY A 91 2.31 14.06 4.32
C GLY A 91 3.79 14.38 4.45
N ALA A 92 4.46 13.88 5.49
CA ALA A 92 5.88 14.18 5.75
C ALA A 92 6.55 13.09 6.58
N PRO A 93 7.89 12.92 6.49
CA PRO A 93 8.60 11.95 7.31
C PRO A 93 8.57 12.34 8.78
N ALA A 94 8.59 11.33 9.65
CA ALA A 94 8.79 11.50 11.08
C ALA A 94 10.21 12.04 11.38
N GLU A 95 10.43 12.60 12.57
CA GLU A 95 11.72 13.23 12.93
C GLU A 95 12.95 12.34 12.71
N ASN A 96 12.80 11.03 12.93
CA ASN A 96 13.86 10.04 12.77
C ASN A 96 13.66 9.12 11.54
N GLY A 97 12.67 9.42 10.71
CA GLY A 97 12.31 8.63 9.53
C GLY A 97 12.70 9.35 8.23
N THR A 98 12.86 8.57 7.16
CA THR A 98 12.99 9.14 5.80
C THR A 98 11.80 8.83 4.92
N PHE A 99 11.04 7.78 5.25
CA PHE A 99 9.86 7.37 4.51
C PHE A 99 8.60 8.08 5.00
N PHE A 100 7.71 8.37 4.06
CA PHE A 100 6.40 8.95 4.29
C PHE A 100 5.49 8.67 3.09
N ARG A 101 4.21 8.99 3.21
CA ARG A 101 3.22 8.74 2.16
C ARG A 101 2.55 10.02 1.68
N LEU A 102 2.25 10.10 0.39
CA LEU A 102 1.49 11.17 -0.24
C LEU A 102 0.29 10.62 -0.99
N SER A 103 -0.70 11.47 -1.24
CA SER A 103 -1.92 11.15 -2.02
C SER A 103 -1.74 11.29 -3.53
N TYR A 104 -0.54 11.66 -3.98
CA TYR A 104 -0.21 11.75 -5.39
C TYR A 104 1.22 11.31 -5.65
N VAL A 105 1.47 10.91 -6.89
CA VAL A 105 2.80 10.68 -7.43
C VAL A 105 3.00 11.51 -8.69
N GLU A 106 4.20 12.06 -8.85
CA GLU A 106 4.60 12.79 -10.03
C GLU A 106 5.95 12.29 -10.56
N LEU A 107 5.97 11.88 -11.83
CA LEU A 107 7.11 11.25 -12.47
C LEU A 107 7.37 11.89 -13.84
N ILE A 108 8.63 11.92 -14.25
CA ILE A 108 9.06 12.47 -15.54
C ILE A 108 9.73 11.37 -16.35
N TYR A 109 9.18 11.07 -17.52
CA TYR A 109 9.69 10.04 -18.42
C TYR A 109 10.33 10.63 -19.67
N ARG A 110 11.18 9.85 -20.34
CA ARG A 110 11.86 10.26 -21.59
C ARG A 110 11.03 10.03 -22.85
N ASN A 111 10.02 9.16 -22.79
CA ASN A 111 9.10 8.87 -23.88
C ASN A 111 7.73 8.48 -23.32
N LEU A 112 6.71 8.52 -24.17
CA LEU A 112 5.32 8.24 -23.80
C LEU A 112 5.10 6.76 -23.46
N GLU A 113 5.70 5.84 -24.22
CA GLU A 113 5.53 4.39 -24.04
C GLU A 113 6.00 3.94 -22.65
N LEU A 114 7.17 4.41 -22.20
CA LEU A 114 7.68 4.13 -20.86
C LEU A 114 6.77 4.72 -19.79
N ALA A 115 6.23 5.92 -20.02
CA ALA A 115 5.27 6.52 -19.09
C ALA A 115 4.02 5.64 -18.98
N GLU A 116 3.45 5.19 -20.10
CA GLU A 116 2.25 4.35 -20.11
C GLU A 116 2.47 2.99 -19.46
N SER A 117 3.62 2.34 -19.73
CA SER A 117 4.00 1.08 -19.08
C SER A 117 4.10 1.25 -17.56
N SER A 118 4.83 2.26 -17.09
CA SER A 118 4.98 2.49 -15.65
C SER A 118 3.66 2.84 -14.97
N ILE A 119 2.72 3.49 -15.66
CA ILE A 119 1.40 3.78 -15.09
C ILE A 119 0.58 2.51 -14.94
N ALA A 120 0.62 1.61 -15.92
CA ALA A 120 -0.06 0.32 -15.82
C ALA A 120 0.50 -0.52 -14.67
N GLU A 121 1.81 -0.44 -14.41
CA GLU A 121 2.45 -1.07 -13.25
C GLU A 121 1.92 -0.47 -11.93
N LEU A 122 1.87 0.86 -11.81
CA LEU A 122 1.31 1.52 -10.63
C LEU A 122 -0.17 1.18 -10.39
N GLU A 123 -0.98 1.10 -11.45
CA GLU A 123 -2.39 0.69 -11.36
C GLU A 123 -2.51 -0.76 -10.84
N ASN A 124 -1.63 -1.65 -11.27
CA ASN A 124 -1.57 -3.03 -10.77
C ASN A 124 -1.15 -3.09 -9.31
N ASP A 125 -0.11 -2.35 -8.92
CA ASP A 125 0.34 -2.28 -7.53
C ASP A 125 -0.74 -1.75 -6.58
N ILE A 126 -1.51 -0.74 -7.02
CA ILE A 126 -2.66 -0.21 -6.25
C ILE A 126 -3.75 -1.28 -6.11
N SER A 127 -4.05 -2.04 -7.16
CA SER A 127 -4.98 -3.16 -7.08
C SER A 127 -4.46 -4.25 -6.14
N GLY A 128 -3.16 -4.51 -6.13
CA GLY A 128 -2.50 -5.46 -5.24
C GLY A 128 -2.57 -5.03 -3.78
N LEU A 129 -2.41 -3.74 -3.48
CA LEU A 129 -2.62 -3.19 -2.14
C LEU A 129 -4.05 -3.45 -1.65
N ILE A 130 -5.06 -3.12 -2.45
CA ILE A 130 -6.47 -3.32 -2.07
C ILE A 130 -6.74 -4.80 -1.78
N ALA A 131 -6.32 -5.69 -2.68
CA ALA A 131 -6.49 -7.14 -2.50
C ALA A 131 -5.75 -7.66 -1.26
N SER A 132 -4.57 -7.12 -0.96
CA SER A 132 -3.79 -7.50 0.23
C SER A 132 -4.48 -7.04 1.51
N LEU A 133 -5.10 -5.85 1.52
CA LEU A 133 -5.88 -5.37 2.66
C LEU A 133 -7.14 -6.20 2.90
N ASP A 134 -7.79 -6.68 1.83
CA ASP A 134 -8.94 -7.57 1.92
C ASP A 134 -8.55 -8.91 2.55
N GLN A 135 -7.39 -9.46 2.19
CA GLN A 135 -6.85 -10.68 2.81
C GLN A 135 -6.48 -10.49 4.28
N VAL A 136 -5.95 -9.31 4.64
CA VAL A 136 -5.64 -8.97 6.04
C VAL A 136 -6.90 -8.83 6.90
N ASP A 137 -8.09 -8.72 6.34
CA ASP A 137 -9.31 -8.79 7.17
C ASP A 137 -9.84 -10.22 7.30
N GLU A 138 -9.41 -11.12 6.41
CA GLU A 138 -9.82 -12.53 6.37
C GLU A 138 -8.83 -13.40 7.17
N PHE A 139 -8.94 -13.37 8.49
CA PHE A 139 -8.13 -14.20 9.38
C PHE A 139 -8.96 -15.27 10.11
N ASP A 140 -8.47 -16.51 10.11
CA ASP A 140 -8.98 -17.60 10.94
C ASP A 140 -8.36 -17.54 12.34
N ALA A 141 -9.20 -17.46 13.37
CA ALA A 141 -8.75 -17.43 14.76
C ALA A 141 -8.39 -18.85 15.25
N GLU A 142 -7.12 -19.10 15.51
CA GLU A 142 -6.65 -20.31 16.20
C GLU A 142 -6.43 -20.04 17.70
N THR A 143 -6.98 -20.91 18.56
CA THR A 143 -6.77 -20.81 20.02
C THR A 143 -5.59 -21.69 20.44
N ILE A 144 -4.52 -21.08 20.92
CA ILE A 144 -3.35 -21.78 21.47
C ILE A 144 -3.45 -21.79 23.01
N VAL A 145 -3.38 -22.98 23.62
CA VAL A 145 -3.42 -23.16 25.08
C VAL A 145 -2.03 -23.56 25.60
N PHE A 146 -1.45 -22.74 26.47
CA PHE A 146 -0.22 -23.08 27.20
C PHE A 146 -0.57 -23.65 28.59
N SER A 147 -0.35 -24.94 28.81
CA SER A 147 -0.43 -25.56 30.13
C SER A 147 0.96 -25.68 30.75
N GLY A 148 1.23 -24.93 31.82
CA GLY A 148 2.47 -25.06 32.58
C GLY A 148 2.48 -26.32 33.43
N VAL A 149 3.40 -27.25 33.17
CA VAL A 149 3.76 -28.28 34.15
C VAL A 149 4.85 -27.71 35.04
N SER A 150 4.50 -27.39 36.30
CA SER A 150 5.50 -27.11 37.34
C SER A 150 6.21 -28.43 37.67
N ILE A 151 7.42 -28.62 37.16
CA ILE A 151 8.29 -29.69 37.63
C ILE A 151 8.76 -29.27 39.02
N GLY A 152 8.14 -29.82 40.05
CA GLY A 152 8.53 -29.61 41.44
C GLY A 152 9.88 -30.27 41.72
N THR A 153 10.77 -29.45 42.29
CA THR A 153 11.97 -29.72 43.13
C THR A 153 12.68 -31.06 43.01
#